data_AF-A0A9P4GYV3-F1
#
_entry.id   AF-A0A9P4GYV3-F1
#
_cell.length_a   1.000
_cell.length_b   1.000
_cell.length_c   1.000
_cell.angle_alpha   90.00
_cell.angle_beta   90.00
_cell.angle_gamma   90.00
#
_symmetry.space_group_name_H-M   'P 1'
#
loop_
_entity.id
_entity.type
_entity.pdbx_description
1 polymer ?
#
loop_
_entity_poly.entity_id
_entity_poly.type
_entity_poly.pdbx_seq_one_letter_code
_entity_poly.pdbx_strand_id
1 'polypeptide(L)'
;MQLTLVAITGLTAIAAASPIDLNERQNKENVTLTLYQTTDHFLFNTNIADFLNARNAREGIGLGIDWTADGCSSSPDDPFGFQFHNSCLRHDFGYRNYKQQKRCKKADKKRIDKNFKQDMYDQCALGDDQDGCEAVANVYYSSVRVFGGNHFC
;
A
#
# COMPACT_ATOMS: atom_id res chain seq x y z
N MET A 1 -67.15 -0.52 42.98
CA MET A 1 -66.56 -0.13 41.68
C MET A 1 -65.10 0.19 41.94
N GLN A 2 -64.22 -0.57 41.30
CA GLN A 2 -62.76 -0.46 41.39
C GLN A 2 -62.29 0.95 41.03
N LEU A 3 -61.19 1.41 41.64
CA LEU A 3 -60.04 1.92 40.89
C LEU A 3 -58.81 1.94 41.82
N THR A 4 -57.91 1.01 41.58
CA THR A 4 -56.56 0.93 42.13
C THR A 4 -55.67 2.02 41.54
N LEU A 5 -54.94 2.76 42.38
CA LEU A 5 -53.83 3.61 41.94
C LEU A 5 -52.50 2.95 42.37
N VAL A 6 -51.70 2.60 41.37
CA VAL A 6 -50.40 1.94 41.50
C VAL A 6 -49.34 2.99 41.89
N ALA A 7 -48.70 2.81 43.03
CA ALA A 7 -47.53 3.60 43.42
C ALA A 7 -46.29 3.04 42.69
N ILE A 8 -45.80 3.77 41.69
CA ILE A 8 -44.58 3.43 40.95
C ILE A 8 -43.39 3.89 41.79
N THR A 9 -42.75 2.97 42.51
CA THR A 9 -41.44 3.22 43.12
C THR A 9 -40.39 3.22 41.99
N GLY A 10 -39.88 4.40 41.65
CA GLY A 10 -38.78 4.54 40.70
C GLY A 10 -37.50 3.94 41.25
N LEU A 11 -37.01 2.87 40.62
CA LEU A 11 -35.63 2.41 40.77
C LEU A 11 -34.78 3.19 39.76
N THR A 12 -33.99 4.15 40.23
CA THR A 12 -32.89 4.70 39.43
C THR A 12 -31.74 3.68 39.44
N ALA A 13 -31.65 2.86 38.40
CA ALA A 13 -30.46 2.07 38.14
C ALA A 13 -29.35 3.03 37.67
N ILE A 14 -28.41 3.36 38.54
CA ILE A 14 -27.16 4.01 38.14
C ILE A 14 -26.34 2.93 37.44
N ALA A 15 -26.37 2.92 36.11
CA ALA A 15 -25.41 2.15 35.32
C ALA A 15 -24.03 2.79 35.56
N ALA A 16 -23.18 2.12 36.35
CA ALA A 16 -21.77 2.46 36.42
C ALA A 16 -21.15 2.12 35.06
N ALA A 17 -20.97 3.12 34.20
CA ALA A 17 -20.09 2.98 33.05
C ALA A 17 -18.67 2.84 33.62
N SER A 18 -18.09 1.65 33.52
CA SER A 18 -16.65 1.47 33.75
C SER A 18 -15.89 2.42 32.82
N PRO A 19 -14.81 3.07 33.28
CA PRO A 19 -13.95 3.80 32.36
C PRO A 19 -13.47 2.80 31.30
N ILE A 20 -13.77 3.09 30.03
CA ILE A 20 -13.11 2.42 28.92
C ILE A 20 -11.62 2.74 29.11
N ASP A 21 -10.84 1.72 29.44
CA ASP A 21 -9.40 1.86 29.51
C ASP A 21 -8.90 2.14 28.09
N LEU A 22 -8.66 3.42 27.79
CA LEU A 22 -8.11 3.88 26.51
C LEU A 22 -6.67 3.38 26.29
N ASN A 23 -6.13 2.58 27.21
CA ASN A 23 -4.80 2.01 27.15
C ASN A 23 -4.70 0.72 26.32
N GLU A 24 -5.79 0.24 25.70
CA GLU A 24 -5.79 -0.93 24.81
C GLU A 24 -5.29 -0.69 23.37
N ARG A 25 -4.47 0.34 23.08
CA ARG A 25 -3.99 0.56 21.69
C ARG A 25 -2.54 0.99 21.49
N GLN A 26 -1.62 0.70 22.41
CA GLN A 26 -0.19 0.85 22.09
C GLN A 26 0.68 -0.29 22.62
N ASN A 27 0.27 -1.54 22.40
CA ASN A 27 1.26 -2.59 22.15
C ASN A 27 1.81 -2.38 20.74
N LYS A 28 2.70 -1.40 20.59
CA LYS A 28 3.59 -1.30 19.43
C LYS A 28 4.63 -2.39 19.61
N GLU A 29 4.21 -3.64 19.38
CA GLU A 29 5.12 -4.76 19.26
C GLU A 29 6.17 -4.34 18.23
N ASN A 30 7.46 -4.39 18.61
CA ASN A 30 8.55 -4.27 17.64
C ASN A 30 8.52 -5.55 16.79
N VAL A 31 7.55 -5.64 15.88
CA VAL A 31 7.40 -6.77 14.97
C VAL A 31 8.60 -6.72 14.02
N THR A 32 9.60 -7.56 14.29
CA THR A 32 10.67 -7.81 13.34
C THR A 32 10.06 -8.57 12.15
N LEU A 33 9.81 -7.85 11.06
CA LEU A 33 9.32 -8.44 9.83
C LEU A 33 10.40 -9.35 9.21
N THR A 34 9.97 -10.50 8.68
CA THR A 34 10.80 -11.33 7.79
C THR A 34 11.06 -10.62 6.47
N LEU A 35 12.06 -11.06 5.70
CA LEU A 35 12.34 -10.53 4.35
C LEU A 35 11.07 -10.40 3.49
N TYR A 36 10.23 -11.44 3.47
CA TYR A 36 9.00 -11.46 2.65
C TYR A 36 7.95 -10.46 3.17
N GLN A 37 7.80 -10.35 4.49
CA GLN A 37 6.90 -9.39 5.10
C GLN A 37 7.39 -7.95 4.92
N THR A 38 8.71 -7.70 4.97
CA THR A 38 9.30 -6.39 4.69
C THR A 38 9.05 -5.97 3.25
N THR A 39 9.24 -6.87 2.27
CA THR A 39 8.90 -6.57 0.87
C THR A 39 7.42 -6.28 0.69
N ASP A 40 6.55 -7.09 1.28
CA ASP A 40 5.10 -6.91 1.14
C ASP A 40 4.61 -5.64 1.85
N HIS A 41 5.24 -5.28 2.97
CA HIS A 41 4.98 -4.02 3.68
C HIS A 41 5.27 -2.82 2.77
N PHE A 42 6.49 -2.73 2.22
CA PHE A 42 6.88 -1.64 1.35
C PHE A 42 6.07 -1.55 0.05
N LEU A 43 5.58 -2.68 -0.46
CA LEU A 43 4.74 -2.70 -1.66
C LEU A 43 3.31 -2.26 -1.37
N PHE A 44 2.68 -2.80 -0.33
CA PHE A 44 1.21 -2.81 -0.22
C PHE A 44 0.67 -2.13 1.04
N ASN A 45 1.54 -1.75 1.98
CA ASN A 45 1.16 -1.14 3.25
C ASN A 45 1.94 0.14 3.57
N THR A 46 2.62 0.70 2.58
CA THR A 46 3.40 1.94 2.68
C THR A 46 2.91 2.89 1.58
N ASN A 47 2.71 4.17 1.89
CA ASN A 47 2.45 5.17 0.85
C ASN A 47 3.74 5.45 0.03
N ILE A 48 3.62 6.11 -1.11
CA ILE A 48 4.78 6.29 -2.00
C ILE A 48 5.89 7.14 -1.36
N ALA A 49 5.56 8.14 -0.55
CA ALA A 49 6.56 8.99 0.10
C ALA A 49 7.39 8.21 1.13
N ASP A 50 6.74 7.42 1.99
CA ASP A 50 7.41 6.57 2.97
C ASP A 50 8.22 5.45 2.29
N PHE A 51 7.73 4.93 1.17
CA PHE A 51 8.50 3.98 0.35
C PHE A 51 9.81 4.60 -0.17
N LEU A 52 9.75 5.84 -0.66
CA LEU A 52 10.93 6.56 -1.14
C LEU A 52 11.91 6.87 0.01
N ASN A 53 11.40 7.21 1.19
CA ASN A 53 12.22 7.39 2.39
C ASN A 53 12.96 6.09 2.76
N ALA A 54 12.23 4.97 2.81
CA ALA A 54 12.81 3.65 3.09
C ALA A 54 13.83 3.22 2.03
N ARG A 55 13.55 3.50 0.74
CA ARG A 55 14.47 3.28 -0.38
C ARG A 55 15.77 4.07 -0.20
N ASN A 56 15.68 5.35 0.12
CA ASN A 56 16.83 6.24 0.31
C ASN A 56 17.67 5.82 1.52
N ALA A 57 17.01 5.38 2.60
CA ALA A 57 17.66 4.84 3.79
C ALA A 57 18.17 3.39 3.61
N ARG A 58 17.84 2.74 2.48
CA ARG A 58 18.15 1.33 2.18
C ARG A 58 17.67 0.40 3.29
N GLU A 59 16.47 0.64 3.81
CA GLU A 59 15.90 -0.15 4.91
C GLU A 59 15.82 -1.64 4.57
N GLY A 60 16.09 -2.50 5.56
CA GLY A 60 16.03 -3.94 5.37
C GLY A 60 17.13 -4.52 4.46
N ILE A 61 18.16 -3.76 4.08
CA ILE A 61 19.28 -4.31 3.29
C ILE A 61 19.97 -5.50 3.98
N GLY A 62 20.06 -5.48 5.32
CA GLY A 62 20.59 -6.60 6.11
C GLY A 62 19.72 -7.86 6.07
N LEU A 63 18.44 -7.74 5.70
CA LEU A 63 17.54 -8.87 5.47
C LEU A 63 17.65 -9.42 4.05
N GLY A 64 18.38 -8.73 3.16
CA GLY A 64 18.48 -9.06 1.74
C GLY A 64 17.50 -8.31 0.83
N ILE A 65 16.91 -7.20 1.27
CA ILE A 65 16.05 -6.38 0.41
C ILE A 65 16.87 -5.82 -0.77
N ASP A 66 16.35 -6.00 -1.99
CA ASP A 66 16.90 -5.44 -3.21
C ASP A 66 16.26 -4.07 -3.51
N TRP A 67 17.06 -3.01 -3.43
CA TRP A 67 16.66 -1.64 -3.76
C TRP A 67 17.09 -1.20 -5.17
N THR A 68 17.70 -2.07 -5.97
CA THR A 68 18.08 -1.73 -7.35
C THR A 68 16.82 -1.43 -8.18
N ALA A 69 16.94 -0.47 -9.10
CA ALA A 69 15.88 -0.12 -10.05
C ALA A 69 16.52 0.51 -11.28
N ASP A 70 15.84 0.39 -12.40
CA ASP A 70 16.15 1.05 -13.68
C ASP A 70 15.04 2.03 -14.10
N GLY A 71 14.07 2.28 -13.22
CA GLY A 71 13.03 3.27 -13.44
C GLY A 71 12.04 2.79 -14.49
N CYS A 72 11.51 3.69 -15.31
CA CYS A 72 10.54 3.28 -16.31
C CYS A 72 11.15 2.53 -17.52
N SER A 73 12.45 2.17 -17.47
CA SER A 73 13.25 1.30 -18.35
C SER A 73 13.01 1.42 -19.87
N SER A 74 11.86 0.94 -20.34
CA SER A 74 11.45 0.92 -21.75
C SER A 74 10.39 1.98 -22.09
N SER A 75 10.11 2.90 -21.16
CA SER A 75 9.13 3.97 -21.30
C SER A 75 9.69 5.26 -20.70
N PRO A 76 9.26 6.44 -21.19
CA PRO A 76 9.66 7.70 -20.59
C PRO A 76 9.36 7.73 -19.08
N ASP A 77 10.28 8.27 -18.27
CA ASP A 77 10.02 8.46 -16.83
C ASP A 77 8.96 9.55 -16.56
N ASP A 78 8.86 10.50 -17.50
CA ASP A 78 8.01 11.69 -17.41
C ASP A 78 7.23 11.92 -18.73
N PRO A 79 6.27 11.04 -19.08
CA PRO A 79 5.48 11.21 -20.29
C PRO A 79 4.60 12.46 -20.16
N PHE A 80 4.81 13.45 -21.03
CA PHE A 80 4.04 14.70 -21.07
C PHE A 80 4.09 15.55 -19.77
N GLY A 81 5.06 15.32 -18.88
CA GLY A 81 5.16 16.01 -17.59
C GLY A 81 4.49 15.28 -16.42
N PHE A 82 3.99 14.06 -16.62
CA PHE A 82 3.48 13.19 -15.56
C PHE A 82 4.61 12.41 -14.87
N GLN A 83 4.87 12.70 -13.59
CA GLN A 83 6.00 12.14 -12.82
C GLN A 83 5.80 10.67 -12.39
N PHE A 84 5.82 9.73 -13.33
CA PHE A 84 5.63 8.29 -13.06
C PHE A 84 6.88 7.57 -12.56
N HIS A 85 8.05 8.23 -12.56
CA HIS A 85 9.31 7.67 -12.09
C HIS A 85 9.19 6.96 -10.73
N ASN A 86 8.58 7.60 -9.73
CA ASN A 86 8.42 7.03 -8.39
C ASN A 86 7.58 5.75 -8.39
N SER A 87 6.53 5.71 -9.23
CA SER A 87 5.71 4.51 -9.42
C SER A 87 6.54 3.37 -10.02
N CYS A 88 7.39 3.68 -11.01
CA CYS A 88 8.29 2.71 -11.64
C CYS A 88 9.32 2.17 -10.63
N LEU A 89 9.90 3.02 -9.77
CA LEU A 89 10.83 2.57 -8.71
C LEU A 89 10.20 1.53 -7.78
N ARG A 90 8.90 1.68 -7.44
CA ARG A 90 8.18 0.73 -6.59
C ARG A 90 7.77 -0.53 -7.33
N HIS A 91 7.47 -0.43 -8.62
CA HIS A 91 7.21 -1.59 -9.47
C HIS A 91 8.45 -2.47 -9.64
N ASP A 92 9.60 -1.87 -9.92
CA ASP A 92 10.91 -2.54 -10.00
C ASP A 92 11.26 -3.25 -8.69
N PHE A 93 11.07 -2.56 -7.57
CA PHE A 93 11.25 -3.13 -6.24
C PHE A 93 10.46 -4.43 -6.08
N GLY A 94 9.18 -4.42 -6.48
CA GLY A 94 8.34 -5.61 -6.40
C GLY A 94 8.84 -6.75 -7.28
N TYR A 95 9.14 -6.47 -8.54
CA TYR A 95 9.63 -7.48 -9.49
C TYR A 95 10.95 -8.11 -9.04
N ARG A 96 11.94 -7.29 -8.69
CA ARG A 96 13.29 -7.75 -8.34
C ARG A 96 13.27 -8.57 -7.05
N ASN A 97 12.59 -8.09 -6.01
CA ASN A 97 12.49 -8.81 -4.75
C ASN A 97 11.69 -10.10 -4.91
N TYR A 98 10.54 -10.11 -5.60
CA TYR A 98 9.77 -11.34 -5.80
C TYR A 98 10.55 -12.37 -6.63
N LYS A 99 11.30 -11.93 -7.65
CA LYS A 99 12.19 -12.81 -8.43
C LYS A 99 13.29 -13.42 -7.56
N GLN A 100 14.00 -12.61 -6.79
CA GLN A 100 15.07 -13.06 -5.89
C GLN A 100 14.52 -14.02 -4.81
N GLN A 101 13.34 -13.72 -4.27
CA GLN A 101 12.64 -14.52 -3.27
C GLN A 101 11.95 -15.76 -3.84
N LYS A 102 12.00 -15.97 -5.16
CA LYS A 102 11.37 -17.10 -5.87
C LYS A 102 9.84 -17.14 -5.68
N ARG A 103 9.20 -15.98 -5.54
CA ARG A 103 7.74 -15.80 -5.36
C ARG A 103 7.07 -15.43 -6.69
N CYS A 104 7.16 -16.32 -7.66
CA CYS A 104 6.88 -16.03 -9.08
C CYS A 104 5.45 -16.33 -9.55
N LYS A 105 4.42 -16.24 -8.70
CA LYS A 105 3.06 -16.61 -9.15
C LYS A 105 2.47 -15.51 -10.03
N LYS A 106 1.69 -15.91 -11.04
CA LYS A 106 0.93 -14.96 -11.90
C LYS A 106 0.04 -14.01 -11.09
N ALA A 107 -0.49 -14.47 -9.96
CA ALA A 107 -1.29 -13.67 -9.03
C ALA A 107 -0.46 -12.57 -8.35
N ASP A 108 0.78 -12.89 -7.96
CA ASP A 108 1.72 -11.94 -7.34
C ASP A 108 2.09 -10.83 -8.32
N LYS A 109 2.45 -11.20 -9.57
CA LYS A 109 2.67 -10.23 -10.66
C LYS A 109 1.47 -9.31 -10.84
N LYS A 110 0.25 -9.87 -10.93
CA LYS A 110 -0.98 -9.08 -11.09
C LYS A 110 -1.20 -8.10 -9.93
N ARG A 111 -0.86 -8.51 -8.71
CA ARG A 111 -0.96 -7.67 -7.52
C ARG A 111 0.03 -6.50 -7.57
N ILE A 112 1.29 -6.76 -7.95
CA ILE A 112 2.32 -5.72 -8.12
C ILE A 112 1.95 -4.76 -9.25
N ASP A 113 1.52 -5.26 -10.41
CA ASP A 113 1.09 -4.41 -11.53
C ASP A 113 -0.11 -3.52 -11.14
N LYS A 114 -1.05 -4.05 -10.34
CA LYS A 114 -2.18 -3.25 -9.84
C LYS A 114 -1.72 -2.16 -8.88
N ASN A 115 -0.74 -2.45 -8.02
CA ASN A 115 -0.16 -1.46 -7.12
C ASN A 115 0.53 -0.33 -7.90
N PHE A 116 1.27 -0.67 -8.94
CA PHE A 116 1.88 0.29 -9.85
C PHE A 116 0.85 1.21 -10.54
N LYS A 117 -0.28 0.64 -11.00
CA LYS A 117 -1.38 1.46 -11.51
C LYS A 117 -1.92 2.42 -10.46
N GLN A 118 -2.09 1.95 -9.23
CA GLN A 118 -2.59 2.78 -8.14
C GLN A 118 -1.63 3.94 -7.84
N ASP A 119 -0.31 3.69 -7.80
CA ASP A 119 0.69 4.75 -7.62
C ASP A 119 0.61 5.86 -8.67
N MET A 120 0.47 5.47 -9.93
CA MET A 120 0.32 6.45 -11.01
C MET A 120 -0.99 7.23 -10.86
N TYR A 121 -2.09 6.59 -10.46
CA TYR A 121 -3.37 7.27 -10.23
C TYR A 121 -3.30 8.24 -9.05
N ASP A 122 -2.65 7.85 -7.97
CA ASP A 122 -2.44 8.71 -6.81
C ASP A 122 -1.59 9.94 -7.20
N GLN A 123 -0.60 9.77 -8.08
CA GLN A 123 0.15 10.89 -8.67
C GLN A 123 -0.72 11.77 -9.58
N CYS A 124 -1.59 11.18 -10.40
CA CYS A 124 -2.49 11.93 -11.29
C CYS A 124 -3.48 12.81 -10.51
N ALA A 125 -3.94 12.36 -9.36
CA ALA A 125 -4.84 13.13 -8.49
C ALA A 125 -4.20 14.41 -7.91
N LEU A 126 -2.89 14.58 -8.04
CA LEU A 126 -2.15 15.77 -7.59
C LEU A 126 -1.89 16.79 -8.72
N GLY A 127 -2.20 16.44 -9.97
CA GLY A 127 -1.90 17.25 -11.16
C GLY A 127 -3.12 17.97 -11.75
N ASP A 128 -2.86 18.92 -12.64
CA ASP A 128 -3.91 19.74 -13.30
C ASP A 128 -4.66 19.01 -14.43
N ASP A 129 -4.03 18.02 -15.07
CA ASP A 129 -4.61 17.19 -16.14
C ASP A 129 -4.79 15.73 -15.68
N GLN A 130 -5.72 15.52 -14.75
CA GLN A 130 -5.97 14.21 -14.16
C GLN A 130 -6.41 13.17 -15.22
N ASP A 131 -7.34 13.53 -16.10
CA ASP A 131 -7.88 12.61 -17.12
C ASP A 131 -6.81 12.17 -18.12
N GLY A 132 -6.00 13.12 -18.60
CA GLY A 132 -4.86 12.83 -19.48
C GLY A 132 -3.82 11.96 -18.79
N CYS A 133 -3.49 12.28 -17.53
CA CYS A 133 -2.56 11.50 -16.73
C CYS A 133 -3.06 10.05 -16.53
N GLU A 134 -4.32 9.85 -16.13
CA GLU A 134 -4.89 8.53 -15.92
C GLU A 134 -4.96 7.70 -17.22
N ALA A 135 -5.18 8.36 -18.37
CA ALA A 135 -5.11 7.71 -19.67
C ALA A 135 -3.71 7.17 -19.97
N VAL A 136 -2.65 7.95 -19.70
CA VAL A 136 -1.25 7.49 -19.85
C VAL A 136 -0.94 6.38 -18.82
N ALA A 137 -1.39 6.50 -17.58
CA ALA A 137 -1.22 5.47 -16.55
C ALA A 137 -1.86 4.12 -16.97
N ASN A 138 -3.00 4.15 -17.66
CA ASN A 138 -3.62 2.96 -18.22
C ASN A 138 -2.76 2.30 -19.32
N VAL A 139 -2.07 3.09 -20.13
CA VAL A 139 -1.11 2.57 -21.14
C VAL A 139 0.05 1.88 -20.45
N TYR A 140 0.67 2.53 -19.44
CA TYR A 140 1.78 1.95 -18.68
C TYR A 140 1.38 0.65 -17.99
N TYR A 141 0.21 0.63 -17.34
CA TYR A 141 -0.35 -0.58 -16.74
C TYR A 141 -0.53 -1.69 -17.78
N SER A 142 -1.16 -1.38 -18.92
CA SER A 142 -1.40 -2.38 -19.97
C SER A 142 -0.09 -2.96 -20.52
N SER A 143 0.93 -2.13 -20.71
CA SER A 143 2.27 -2.55 -21.14
C SER A 143 2.90 -3.56 -20.18
N VAL A 144 2.92 -3.29 -18.87
CA VAL A 144 3.50 -4.24 -17.90
C VAL A 144 2.67 -5.53 -17.79
N ARG A 145 1.35 -5.47 -18.03
CA ARG A 145 0.49 -6.67 -18.07
C ARG A 145 0.82 -7.58 -19.25
N VAL A 146 1.09 -7.01 -20.43
CA VAL A 146 1.35 -7.76 -21.67
C VAL A 146 2.81 -8.23 -21.75
N PHE A 147 3.77 -7.33 -21.50
CA PHE A 147 5.19 -7.58 -21.78
C PHE A 147 6.03 -7.89 -20.54
N GLY A 148 5.55 -7.56 -19.34
CA GLY A 148 6.31 -7.73 -18.09
C GLY A 148 6.50 -9.18 -17.61
N GLY A 149 6.04 -10.18 -18.37
CA GLY A 149 6.15 -11.60 -18.01
C GLY A 149 7.59 -12.04 -17.78
N ASN A 150 8.43 -11.92 -18.82
CA ASN A 150 9.83 -12.34 -18.81
C ASN A 150 10.71 -11.54 -17.82
N HIS A 151 10.25 -10.36 -17.41
CA HIS A 151 10.95 -9.52 -16.44
C HIS A 151 10.61 -9.88 -15.00
N PHE A 152 9.36 -10.27 -14.74
CA PHE A 152 8.92 -10.66 -13.40
C PHE A 152 9.68 -11.90 -12.93
N CYS A 153 9.65 -12.96 -13.74
CA CYS A 153 10.43 -14.17 -13.61
C CYS A 153 10.74 -14.64 -15.04
#